data_AF-A0A9P1CHR5-F1
#
_entry.id   AF-A0A9P1CHR5-F1
#
_cell.length_a   1.000
_cell.length_b   1.000
_cell.length_c   1.000
_cell.angle_alpha   90.00
_cell.angle_beta   90.00
_cell.angle_gamma   90.00
#
_symmetry.space_group_name_H-M   'P 1'
#
loop_
_entity.id
_entity.type
_entity.pdbx_description
1 polymer ?
#
loop_
_entity_poly.entity_id
_entity_poly.type
_entity_poly.pdbx_seq_one_letter_code
_entity_poly.pdbx_strand_id
1 'polypeptide(L)'
;VGAPGDNDRGDFSGAAYVFLRKADTFEEQAKLTADDGFRDSYFGQDVSIFGDTILVGADRDSLNGKKDSGSAYIFRRDIDVWQQEAKLTPKDAVDFERFGARVSIMADRAVVVAAGNAEKNVSAALYIFHRHEKRGWVLKHRLLAPEVSNANFGSSLSQTNDTILIGAQEDNVRGPGSGSVILYTWNGSAWSKPSKLVAKETRASDRFGCSVGMSGDMAIIGAFGHTNKWKGDGAAYIFKQKGGHWVEVAELLAEDGDANDGFGRSVSMSSGIAAIGAAGDEHSGVDKSGSGYIFVRQGQKWVQQSKLSPSKVSAGARFGQAVSMSGHMASFSTASEHAFVFPASLTQVGWTLTLPSRCFGGISEYDNTGGHEVTDKRCRLRRNQPPRTRRLHAGSKRLPLCRNREGTLPQRPKNGQ
;
A
#
# COMPACT_ATOMS: atom_id res chain seq x y z
N VAL A 1 1.47 -5.95 -0.24
CA VAL A 1 1.84 -5.34 -1.52
C VAL A 1 0.60 -5.24 -2.38
N GLY A 2 0.28 -4.06 -2.91
CA GLY A 2 -0.85 -3.88 -3.82
C GLY A 2 -0.46 -4.24 -5.26
N ALA A 3 -1.37 -4.88 -5.99
CA ALA A 3 -1.20 -5.30 -7.37
C ALA A 3 -2.48 -4.97 -8.17
N PRO A 4 -2.76 -3.68 -8.44
CA PRO A 4 -4.01 -3.25 -9.06
C PRO A 4 -4.19 -3.71 -10.51
N GLY A 5 -3.11 -4.15 -11.17
CA GLY A 5 -3.15 -4.73 -12.52
C GLY A 5 -3.35 -6.25 -12.58
N ASP A 6 -3.57 -6.90 -11.43
CA ASP A 6 -3.85 -8.34 -11.40
C ASP A 6 -5.17 -8.68 -12.10
N ASN A 7 -5.21 -9.80 -12.81
CA ASN A 7 -6.30 -10.15 -13.72
C ASN A 7 -7.12 -11.38 -13.28
N ASP A 8 -6.90 -11.92 -12.07
CA ASP A 8 -7.52 -13.19 -11.64
C ASP A 8 -9.06 -13.16 -11.62
N ARG A 9 -9.66 -11.99 -11.41
CA ARG A 9 -11.13 -11.78 -11.39
C ARG A 9 -11.61 -10.96 -12.59
N GLY A 10 -10.80 -10.91 -13.67
CA GLY A 10 -11.00 -10.08 -14.86
C GLY A 10 -9.91 -9.01 -15.00
N ASP A 11 -9.78 -8.44 -16.20
CA ASP A 11 -8.74 -7.45 -16.52
C ASP A 11 -8.74 -6.29 -15.51
N PHE A 12 -7.59 -5.97 -14.92
CA PHE A 12 -7.43 -4.91 -13.91
C PHE A 12 -8.40 -5.03 -12.72
N SER A 13 -8.84 -6.24 -12.39
CA SER A 13 -9.64 -6.49 -11.19
C SER A 13 -8.86 -6.23 -9.91
N GLY A 14 -7.55 -6.52 -9.95
CA GLY A 14 -6.59 -6.19 -8.92
C GLY A 14 -6.51 -7.19 -7.77
N ALA A 15 -5.38 -7.18 -7.07
CA ALA A 15 -5.11 -8.04 -5.92
C ALA A 15 -4.26 -7.31 -4.86
N ALA A 16 -4.19 -7.88 -3.66
CA ALA A 16 -3.22 -7.50 -2.64
C ALA A 16 -2.55 -8.75 -2.06
N TYR A 17 -1.22 -8.78 -2.06
CA TYR A 17 -0.44 -9.91 -1.56
C TYR A 17 0.05 -9.64 -0.14
N VAL A 18 -0.13 -10.62 0.73
CA VAL A 18 0.34 -10.60 2.12
C VAL A 18 1.57 -11.46 2.24
N PHE A 19 2.63 -10.88 2.79
CA PHE A 19 3.88 -11.58 3.05
C PHE A 19 4.15 -11.63 4.54
N LEU A 20 4.50 -12.81 5.04
CA LEU A 20 4.90 -13.01 6.42
C LEU A 20 6.42 -13.10 6.51
N ARG A 21 7.01 -12.35 7.45
CA ARG A 21 8.43 -12.47 7.76
C ARG A 21 8.68 -13.77 8.52
N LYS A 22 9.54 -14.63 7.98
CA LYS A 22 10.09 -15.82 8.66
C LYS A 22 11.61 -15.71 8.74
N ALA A 23 12.11 -15.45 9.95
CA ALA A 23 13.51 -15.12 10.20
C ALA A 23 13.97 -13.95 9.31
N ASP A 24 14.94 -14.20 8.42
CA ASP A 24 15.51 -13.22 7.49
C ASP A 24 14.88 -13.28 6.09
N THR A 25 13.75 -13.97 5.94
CA THR A 25 13.05 -14.10 4.66
C THR A 25 11.59 -13.69 4.75
N PHE A 26 10.96 -13.48 3.60
CA PHE A 26 9.53 -13.28 3.47
C PHE A 26 8.94 -14.41 2.63
N GLU A 27 7.80 -14.92 3.06
CA GLU A 27 7.00 -15.87 2.30
C GLU A 27 5.62 -15.27 2.02
N GLU A 28 5.06 -15.60 0.85
CA GLU A 28 3.67 -15.25 0.56
C GLU A 28 2.76 -16.08 1.46
N GLN A 29 2.01 -15.39 2.31
CA GLN A 29 1.01 -16.01 3.18
C GLN A 29 -0.36 -16.08 2.49
N ALA A 30 -0.73 -15.04 1.74
CA ALA A 30 -2.04 -14.98 1.10
C ALA A 30 -2.05 -14.02 -0.11
N LYS A 31 -2.91 -14.32 -1.07
CA LYS A 31 -3.39 -13.39 -2.10
C LYS A 31 -4.83 -13.00 -1.77
N LEU A 32 -5.06 -11.71 -1.59
CA LEU A 32 -6.37 -11.13 -1.31
C LEU A 32 -6.98 -10.61 -2.60
N THR A 33 -8.24 -10.96 -2.84
CA THR A 33 -9.09 -10.42 -3.91
C THR A 33 -10.43 -10.04 -3.31
N ALA A 34 -11.10 -9.03 -3.87
CA ALA A 34 -12.46 -8.71 -3.47
C ALA A 34 -13.41 -9.88 -3.82
N ASP A 35 -14.33 -10.21 -2.91
CA ASP A 35 -15.30 -11.30 -3.13
C ASP A 35 -16.21 -11.03 -4.32
N ASP A 36 -16.55 -9.76 -4.55
CA ASP A 36 -17.28 -9.25 -5.70
C ASP A 36 -16.35 -8.56 -6.73
N GLY A 37 -15.06 -8.88 -6.70
CA GLY A 37 -14.07 -8.33 -7.63
C GLY A 37 -14.49 -8.51 -9.08
N PHE A 38 -14.39 -7.42 -9.84
CA PHE A 38 -14.75 -7.34 -11.24
C PHE A 38 -13.69 -6.59 -12.02
N ARG A 39 -13.67 -6.73 -13.35
CA ARG A 39 -12.72 -6.01 -14.21
C ARG A 39 -12.73 -4.50 -13.95
N ASP A 40 -11.58 -3.87 -14.17
CA ASP A 40 -11.36 -2.42 -14.04
C ASP A 40 -11.63 -1.86 -12.64
N SER A 41 -11.63 -2.69 -11.59
CA SER A 41 -11.84 -2.22 -10.21
C SER A 41 -10.57 -1.65 -9.56
N TYR A 42 -9.39 -2.03 -10.05
CA TYR A 42 -8.07 -1.64 -9.53
C TYR A 42 -7.92 -1.91 -8.02
N PHE A 43 -8.43 -3.06 -7.55
CA PHE A 43 -8.26 -3.47 -6.16
C PHE A 43 -6.76 -3.59 -5.82
N GLY A 44 -6.34 -3.01 -4.69
CA GLY A 44 -4.91 -2.97 -4.33
C GLY A 44 -4.19 -1.74 -4.86
N GLN A 45 -4.89 -0.75 -5.41
CA GLN A 45 -4.33 0.55 -5.78
C GLN A 45 -3.71 1.29 -4.58
N ASP A 46 -4.27 1.10 -3.38
CA ASP A 46 -3.67 1.51 -2.13
C ASP A 46 -3.98 0.48 -1.04
N VAL A 47 -3.04 0.28 -0.11
CA VAL A 47 -3.14 -0.72 0.94
C VAL A 47 -2.61 -0.18 2.26
N SER A 48 -3.28 -0.51 3.36
CA SER A 48 -2.84 -0.17 4.70
C SER A 48 -3.05 -1.36 5.64
N ILE A 49 -2.15 -1.54 6.61
CA ILE A 49 -2.19 -2.66 7.56
C ILE A 49 -1.96 -2.16 8.98
N PHE A 50 -2.77 -2.67 9.91
CA PHE A 50 -2.57 -2.50 11.34
C PHE A 50 -2.88 -3.80 12.07
N GLY A 51 -1.86 -4.37 12.72
CA GLY A 51 -1.97 -5.70 13.33
C GLY A 51 -2.44 -6.73 12.31
N ASP A 52 -3.47 -7.49 12.67
CA ASP A 52 -4.10 -8.51 11.82
C ASP A 52 -5.23 -7.95 10.92
N THR A 53 -5.31 -6.64 10.69
CA THR A 53 -6.32 -6.04 9.80
C THR A 53 -5.66 -5.28 8.64
N ILE A 54 -6.11 -5.56 7.42
CA ILE A 54 -5.69 -4.89 6.19
C ILE A 54 -6.90 -4.15 5.61
N LEU A 55 -6.68 -2.93 5.14
CA LEU A 55 -7.64 -2.15 4.35
C LEU A 55 -7.08 -1.98 2.94
N VAL A 56 -7.88 -2.29 1.92
CA VAL A 56 -7.51 -2.26 0.51
C VAL A 56 -8.47 -1.37 -0.27
N GLY A 57 -7.94 -0.42 -1.04
CA GLY A 57 -8.72 0.43 -1.92
C GLY A 57 -8.99 -0.18 -3.30
N ALA A 58 -10.15 0.12 -3.87
CA ALA A 58 -10.54 -0.19 -5.25
C ALA A 58 -11.35 1.00 -5.80
N ASP A 59 -10.66 2.07 -6.20
CA ASP A 59 -11.28 3.37 -6.50
C ASP A 59 -12.05 3.41 -7.82
N ARG A 60 -11.96 2.36 -8.63
CA ARG A 60 -12.68 2.22 -9.89
C ARG A 60 -13.79 1.17 -9.85
N ASP A 61 -14.00 0.53 -8.70
CA ASP A 61 -15.16 -0.33 -8.49
C ASP A 61 -16.47 0.44 -8.73
N SER A 62 -17.47 -0.22 -9.31
CA SER A 62 -18.74 0.39 -9.71
C SER A 62 -19.89 -0.18 -8.90
N LEU A 63 -20.53 0.64 -8.07
CA LEU A 63 -21.59 0.21 -7.15
C LEU A 63 -22.98 0.48 -7.74
N ASN A 64 -23.81 -0.55 -7.88
CA ASN A 64 -25.24 -0.41 -8.27
C ASN A 64 -25.45 0.45 -9.54
N GLY A 65 -24.58 0.28 -10.54
CA GLY A 65 -24.62 1.05 -11.79
C GLY A 65 -24.01 2.45 -11.70
N LYS A 66 -23.41 2.83 -10.57
CA LYS A 66 -22.61 4.06 -10.43
C LYS A 66 -21.17 3.78 -10.84
N LYS A 67 -20.77 4.36 -11.96
CA LYS A 67 -19.46 4.13 -12.57
C LYS A 67 -18.37 4.73 -11.70
N ASP A 68 -17.30 3.98 -11.42
CA ASP A 68 -16.12 4.44 -10.67
C ASP A 68 -16.48 5.14 -9.34
N SER A 69 -17.59 4.74 -8.70
CA SER A 69 -17.96 5.27 -7.38
C SER A 69 -16.95 4.85 -6.31
N GLY A 70 -16.31 3.69 -6.52
CA GLY A 70 -15.23 3.15 -5.71
C GLY A 70 -15.70 2.42 -4.46
N SER A 71 -14.81 1.59 -3.92
CA SER A 71 -15.00 0.78 -2.72
C SER A 71 -13.69 0.63 -1.94
N ALA A 72 -13.79 0.26 -0.66
CA ALA A 72 -12.65 -0.20 0.12
C ALA A 72 -13.00 -1.47 0.90
N TYR A 73 -12.05 -2.38 1.05
CA TYR A 73 -12.27 -3.72 1.58
C TYR A 73 -11.41 -3.95 2.80
N ILE A 74 -12.00 -4.50 3.86
CA ILE A 74 -11.29 -4.85 5.09
C ILE A 74 -11.11 -6.35 5.12
N PHE A 75 -9.87 -6.77 5.29
CA PHE A 75 -9.48 -8.16 5.53
C PHE A 75 -8.99 -8.31 6.95
N ARG A 76 -9.42 -9.38 7.61
CA ARG A 76 -8.97 -9.73 8.95
C ARG A 76 -8.30 -11.09 8.91
N ARG A 77 -7.16 -11.21 9.60
CA ARG A 77 -6.51 -12.48 9.85
C ARG A 77 -7.11 -13.13 11.10
N ASP A 78 -7.53 -14.37 10.95
CA ASP A 78 -7.93 -15.25 12.05
C ASP A 78 -7.22 -16.60 11.88
N ILE A 79 -6.44 -17.02 12.88
CA ILE A 79 -5.65 -18.26 12.89
C ILE A 79 -4.94 -18.51 11.53
N ASP A 80 -4.12 -17.55 11.11
CA ASP A 80 -3.35 -17.55 9.85
C ASP A 80 -4.16 -17.56 8.54
N VAL A 81 -5.50 -17.43 8.60
CA VAL A 81 -6.36 -17.29 7.43
C VAL A 81 -6.83 -15.86 7.30
N TRP A 82 -6.64 -15.27 6.12
CA TRP A 82 -7.18 -13.96 5.79
C TRP A 82 -8.57 -14.10 5.18
N GLN A 83 -9.54 -13.35 5.69
CA GLN A 83 -10.90 -13.31 5.18
C GLN A 83 -11.36 -11.86 4.99
N GLN A 84 -12.21 -11.63 3.98
CA GLN A 84 -12.87 -10.35 3.81
C GLN A 84 -13.88 -10.15 4.95
N GLU A 85 -13.58 -9.23 5.86
CA GLU A 85 -14.45 -8.88 6.99
C GLU A 85 -15.57 -7.93 6.56
N ALA A 86 -15.26 -6.97 5.69
CA ALA A 86 -16.22 -5.95 5.26
C ALA A 86 -15.88 -5.34 3.90
N LYS A 87 -16.93 -4.84 3.22
CA LYS A 87 -16.83 -3.89 2.11
C LYS A 87 -17.39 -2.54 2.59
N LEU A 88 -16.58 -1.50 2.52
CA LEU A 88 -16.95 -0.12 2.81
C LEU A 88 -17.32 0.59 1.51
N THR A 89 -18.46 1.27 1.53
CA THR A 89 -18.96 2.04 0.39
C THR A 89 -19.57 3.36 0.85
N PRO A 90 -19.59 4.39 -0.02
CA PRO A 90 -20.40 5.58 0.23
C PRO A 90 -21.88 5.21 0.13
N LYS A 91 -22.69 5.60 1.13
CA LYS A 91 -24.13 5.31 1.16
C LYS A 91 -24.87 5.94 -0.02
N ASP A 92 -24.47 7.15 -0.37
CA ASP A 92 -25.06 7.97 -1.43
C ASP A 92 -24.09 8.04 -2.62
N ALA A 93 -23.62 6.87 -3.06
CA ALA A 93 -22.63 6.75 -4.13
C ALA A 93 -23.05 7.52 -5.39
N VAL A 94 -22.10 8.27 -5.94
CA VAL A 94 -22.25 8.97 -7.23
C VAL A 94 -21.20 8.48 -8.22
N ASP A 95 -21.45 8.69 -9.51
CA ASP A 95 -20.49 8.38 -10.55
C ASP A 95 -19.17 9.14 -10.31
N PHE A 96 -18.04 8.48 -10.49
CA PHE A 96 -16.69 9.05 -10.40
C PHE A 96 -16.30 9.63 -9.04
N GLU A 97 -16.97 9.21 -7.96
CA GLU A 97 -16.57 9.56 -6.59
C GLU A 97 -15.19 9.03 -6.21
N ARG A 98 -14.80 7.88 -6.77
CA ARG A 98 -13.49 7.25 -6.56
C ARG A 98 -13.17 7.01 -5.07
N PHE A 99 -14.16 6.53 -4.32
CA PHE A 99 -13.99 6.10 -2.94
C PHE A 99 -12.98 4.95 -2.86
N GLY A 100 -12.04 5.00 -1.93
CA GLY A 100 -10.97 4.00 -1.83
C GLY A 100 -9.69 4.40 -2.58
N ALA A 101 -9.60 5.63 -3.11
CA ALA A 101 -8.39 6.13 -3.77
C ALA A 101 -7.17 6.19 -2.86
N ARG A 102 -7.39 6.50 -1.57
CA ARG A 102 -6.40 6.29 -0.51
C ARG A 102 -7.05 5.68 0.71
N VAL A 103 -6.31 4.84 1.40
CA VAL A 103 -6.79 4.11 2.57
C VAL A 103 -5.75 4.14 3.69
N SER A 104 -6.22 4.26 4.92
CA SER A 104 -5.37 4.11 6.10
C SER A 104 -6.15 3.44 7.21
N ILE A 105 -5.56 2.45 7.86
CA ILE A 105 -6.16 1.75 8.99
C ILE A 105 -5.26 1.82 10.22
N MET A 106 -5.87 2.04 11.38
CA MET A 106 -5.19 2.07 12.66
C MET A 106 -6.18 1.64 13.74
N ALA A 107 -5.82 0.58 14.47
CA ALA A 107 -6.68 -0.04 15.48
C ALA A 107 -8.12 -0.27 14.97
N ASP A 108 -9.09 0.40 15.55
CA ASP A 108 -10.52 0.34 15.21
C ASP A 108 -10.96 1.40 14.21
N ARG A 109 -10.06 2.23 13.67
CA ARG A 109 -10.39 3.32 12.75
C ARG A 109 -9.85 3.08 11.34
N ALA A 110 -10.75 3.18 10.37
CA ALA A 110 -10.44 3.17 8.95
C ALA A 110 -10.75 4.55 8.36
N VAL A 111 -9.77 5.10 7.64
CA VAL A 111 -9.88 6.36 6.91
C VAL A 111 -9.82 6.04 5.44
N VAL A 112 -10.83 6.49 4.68
CA VAL A 112 -10.93 6.27 3.24
C VAL A 112 -11.13 7.60 2.54
N VAL A 113 -10.27 7.89 1.57
CA VAL A 113 -10.40 9.08 0.72
C VAL A 113 -11.17 8.72 -0.54
N ALA A 114 -12.18 9.51 -0.84
CA ALA A 114 -12.76 9.64 -2.17
C ALA A 114 -12.08 10.81 -2.88
N ALA A 115 -11.33 10.53 -3.95
CA ALA A 115 -10.57 11.57 -4.66
C ALA A 115 -11.47 12.54 -5.45
N GLY A 116 -12.73 12.14 -5.73
CA GLY A 116 -13.63 12.89 -6.57
C GLY A 116 -13.15 12.98 -8.02
N ASN A 117 -13.82 13.85 -8.78
CA ASN A 117 -13.53 14.10 -10.18
C ASN A 117 -14.01 15.50 -10.57
N ALA A 118 -13.09 16.44 -10.71
CA ALA A 118 -13.40 17.82 -11.03
C ALA A 118 -14.02 17.99 -12.43
N GLU A 119 -13.59 17.21 -13.42
CA GLU A 119 -14.19 17.23 -14.77
C GLU A 119 -15.66 16.79 -14.77
N LYS A 120 -16.07 16.06 -13.73
CA LYS A 120 -17.44 15.60 -13.51
C LYS A 120 -18.15 16.34 -12.38
N ASN A 121 -17.55 17.42 -11.85
CA ASN A 121 -18.06 18.20 -10.71
C ASN A 121 -18.32 17.37 -9.44
N VAL A 122 -17.49 16.34 -9.21
CA VAL A 122 -17.56 15.50 -8.01
C VAL A 122 -16.47 15.93 -7.04
N SER A 123 -16.87 16.42 -5.88
CA SER A 123 -15.95 16.88 -4.85
C SER A 123 -15.28 15.71 -4.12
N ALA A 124 -14.01 15.88 -3.78
CA ALA A 124 -13.30 14.93 -2.93
C ALA A 124 -13.86 14.94 -1.49
N ALA A 125 -13.77 13.81 -0.82
CA ALA A 125 -14.23 13.66 0.56
C ALA A 125 -13.39 12.65 1.34
N LEU A 126 -13.40 12.81 2.66
CA LEU A 126 -12.81 11.90 3.62
C LEU A 126 -13.91 11.17 4.38
N TYR A 127 -13.83 9.86 4.46
CA TYR A 127 -14.74 9.01 5.21
C TYR A 127 -13.99 8.33 6.35
N ILE A 128 -14.54 8.43 7.55
CA ILE A 128 -13.94 7.86 8.77
C ILE A 128 -14.91 6.84 9.35
N PHE A 129 -14.49 5.58 9.33
CA PHE A 129 -15.24 4.44 9.85
C PHE A 129 -14.61 3.97 11.16
N HIS A 130 -15.45 3.56 12.10
CA HIS A 130 -15.03 2.91 13.33
C HIS A 130 -15.60 1.49 13.40
N ARG A 131 -14.78 0.54 13.85
CA ARG A 131 -15.20 -0.82 14.13
C ARG A 131 -16.04 -0.85 15.40
N HIS A 132 -17.19 -1.51 15.32
CA HIS A 132 -18.13 -1.69 16.41
C HIS A 132 -18.46 -3.18 16.55
N GLU A 133 -18.31 -3.73 17.76
CA GLU A 133 -18.37 -5.18 18.02
C GLU A 133 -19.56 -5.90 17.37
N LYS A 134 -20.76 -5.31 17.47
CA LYS A 134 -22.00 -5.93 16.94
C LYS A 134 -22.42 -5.46 15.55
N ARG A 135 -21.84 -4.37 15.04
CA ARG A 135 -22.30 -3.70 13.81
C ARG A 135 -21.26 -3.72 12.70
N GLY A 136 -20.09 -4.32 12.95
CA GLY A 136 -18.95 -4.23 12.05
C GLY A 136 -18.47 -2.78 11.93
N TRP A 137 -18.09 -2.37 10.73
CA TRP A 137 -17.56 -1.04 10.46
C TRP A 137 -18.67 -0.03 10.19
N VAL A 138 -18.69 1.06 10.97
CA VAL A 138 -19.74 2.09 10.91
C VAL A 138 -19.13 3.43 10.54
N LEU A 139 -19.69 4.10 9.53
CA LEU A 139 -19.31 5.47 9.18
C LEU A 139 -19.63 6.42 10.34
N LYS A 140 -18.61 7.12 10.84
CA LYS A 140 -18.74 8.12 11.92
C LYS A 140 -18.71 9.54 11.39
N HIS A 141 -17.83 9.81 10.43
CA HIS A 141 -17.68 11.14 9.86
C HIS A 141 -17.49 11.07 8.35
N ARG A 142 -18.11 12.03 7.66
CA ARG A 142 -17.80 12.40 6.28
C ARG A 142 -17.36 13.87 6.31
N LEU A 143 -16.10 14.13 5.97
CA LEU A 143 -15.55 15.48 5.88
C LEU A 143 -15.36 15.81 4.41
N LEU A 144 -15.99 16.89 3.94
CA LEU A 144 -15.78 17.37 2.58
C LEU A 144 -14.38 17.97 2.47
N ALA A 145 -13.68 17.69 1.37
CA ALA A 145 -12.45 18.39 1.08
C ALA A 145 -12.74 19.91 0.98
N PRO A 146 -11.83 20.78 1.44
CA PRO A 146 -11.93 22.20 1.15
C PRO A 146 -11.99 22.41 -0.37
N GLU A 147 -12.51 23.55 -0.84
CA GLU A 147 -12.51 23.88 -2.27
C GLU A 147 -11.06 24.06 -2.77
N VAL A 148 -10.45 22.94 -3.13
CA VAL A 148 -9.13 22.83 -3.75
C VAL A 148 -9.33 22.20 -5.12
N SER A 149 -10.01 22.96 -6.00
CA SER A 149 -10.26 22.52 -7.36
C SER A 149 -8.95 22.07 -8.02
N ASN A 150 -8.96 20.86 -8.59
CA ASN A 150 -7.83 20.27 -9.32
C ASN A 150 -6.51 20.13 -8.53
N ALA A 151 -6.52 20.23 -7.20
CA ALA A 151 -5.29 20.18 -6.40
C ALA A 151 -4.73 18.77 -6.15
N ASN A 152 -5.30 17.74 -6.80
CA ASN A 152 -4.98 16.34 -6.55
C ASN A 152 -5.11 15.98 -5.05
N PHE A 153 -6.23 16.39 -4.44
CA PHE A 153 -6.54 16.06 -3.05
C PHE A 153 -6.61 14.54 -2.89
N GLY A 154 -5.93 14.02 -1.87
CA GLY A 154 -5.77 12.58 -1.71
C GLY A 154 -4.58 12.02 -2.47
N SER A 155 -3.59 12.84 -2.85
CA SER A 155 -2.34 12.33 -3.43
C SER A 155 -1.61 11.40 -2.45
N SER A 156 -1.72 11.67 -1.15
CA SER A 156 -1.17 10.86 -0.06
C SER A 156 -2.05 10.98 1.20
N LEU A 157 -1.91 10.02 2.13
CA LEU A 157 -2.68 9.96 3.37
C LEU A 157 -1.82 9.41 4.51
N SER A 158 -1.88 10.04 5.68
CA SER A 158 -1.33 9.50 6.92
C SER A 158 -2.19 9.91 8.12
N GLN A 159 -2.18 9.09 9.18
CA GLN A 159 -2.98 9.33 10.37
C GLN A 159 -2.24 8.97 11.67
N THR A 160 -2.60 9.66 12.73
CA THR A 160 -2.35 9.32 14.15
C THR A 160 -3.69 9.33 14.89
N ASN A 161 -3.73 8.99 16.19
CA ASN A 161 -4.97 8.97 16.98
C ASN A 161 -5.82 10.24 16.84
N ASP A 162 -5.19 11.40 16.74
CA ASP A 162 -5.86 12.70 16.76
C ASP A 162 -5.63 13.53 15.48
N THR A 163 -4.83 13.07 14.53
CA THR A 163 -4.45 13.86 13.36
C THR A 163 -4.61 13.06 12.07
N ILE A 164 -5.11 13.71 11.02
CA ILE A 164 -5.11 13.19 9.66
C ILE A 164 -4.45 14.22 8.75
N LEU A 165 -3.49 13.76 7.96
CA LEU A 165 -2.81 14.55 6.93
C LEU A 165 -3.13 13.98 5.54
N ILE A 166 -3.53 14.86 4.62
CA ILE A 166 -3.88 14.49 3.24
C ILE A 166 -3.12 15.39 2.28
N GLY A 167 -2.40 14.78 1.34
CA GLY A 167 -1.71 15.50 0.29
C GLY A 167 -2.64 16.17 -0.71
N ALA A 168 -2.28 17.37 -1.14
CA ALA A 168 -2.87 18.11 -2.25
C ALA A 168 -1.74 18.70 -3.11
N GLN A 169 -0.98 17.83 -3.76
CA GLN A 169 0.30 18.21 -4.41
C GLN A 169 0.17 19.20 -5.58
N GLU A 170 -1.02 19.34 -6.17
CA GLU A 170 -1.27 20.30 -7.27
C GLU A 170 -1.92 21.60 -6.76
N ASP A 171 -2.04 21.79 -5.44
CA ASP A 171 -2.54 23.04 -4.88
C ASP A 171 -1.64 24.21 -5.25
N ASN A 172 -2.22 25.40 -5.39
CA ASN A 172 -1.56 26.58 -5.95
C ASN A 172 -1.21 27.63 -4.89
N VAL A 173 -0.99 27.21 -3.64
CA VAL A 173 -0.83 28.11 -2.47
C VAL A 173 0.25 29.17 -2.68
N ARG A 174 1.36 28.81 -3.33
CA ARG A 174 2.49 29.71 -3.62
C ARG A 174 2.93 29.63 -5.09
N GLY A 175 1.94 29.54 -5.97
CA GLY A 175 2.11 29.41 -7.42
C GLY A 175 1.74 28.02 -7.94
N PRO A 176 1.71 27.84 -9.27
CA PRO A 176 1.20 26.62 -9.92
C PRO A 176 1.85 25.33 -9.40
N GLY A 177 1.02 24.42 -8.86
CA GLY A 177 1.40 23.13 -8.28
C GLY A 177 2.55 23.21 -7.28
N SER A 178 2.51 24.24 -6.43
CA SER A 178 3.37 24.37 -5.26
C SER A 178 3.05 23.30 -4.22
N GLY A 179 1.79 22.89 -4.15
CA GLY A 179 1.29 21.83 -3.28
C GLY A 179 0.98 22.30 -1.86
N SER A 180 0.19 21.50 -1.16
CA SER A 180 -0.11 21.66 0.26
C SER A 180 -0.44 20.31 0.90
N VAL A 181 -0.50 20.30 2.23
CA VAL A 181 -1.09 19.19 2.99
C VAL A 181 -2.29 19.71 3.77
N ILE A 182 -3.43 19.05 3.63
CA ILE A 182 -4.64 19.33 4.39
C ILE A 182 -4.57 18.60 5.73
N LEU A 183 -4.72 19.36 6.81
CA LEU A 183 -4.66 18.91 8.20
C LEU A 183 -6.05 18.94 8.83
N TYR A 184 -6.43 17.80 9.42
CA TYR A 184 -7.57 17.68 10.33
C TYR A 184 -7.08 17.21 11.71
N THR A 185 -7.57 17.86 12.76
CA THR A 185 -7.25 17.50 14.16
C THR A 185 -8.53 17.16 14.92
N TRP A 186 -8.51 16.08 15.66
CA TRP A 186 -9.58 15.65 16.56
C TRP A 186 -9.39 16.28 17.94
N ASN A 187 -10.44 16.90 18.48
CA ASN A 187 -10.38 17.54 19.81
C ASN A 187 -11.04 16.70 20.92
N GLY A 188 -11.41 15.45 20.64
CA GLY A 188 -12.17 14.59 21.57
C GLY A 188 -13.66 14.44 21.23
N SER A 189 -14.24 15.39 20.49
CA SER A 189 -15.66 15.38 20.12
C SER A 189 -15.95 15.69 18.65
N ALA A 190 -15.09 16.46 17.99
CA ALA A 190 -15.22 16.83 16.59
C ALA A 190 -13.85 16.93 15.90
N TRP A 191 -13.86 16.68 14.60
CA TRP A 191 -12.75 17.03 13.72
C TRP A 191 -12.77 18.54 13.46
N SER A 192 -11.59 19.16 13.45
CA SER A 192 -11.42 20.56 13.12
C SER A 192 -11.89 20.84 11.68
N LYS A 193 -12.13 22.13 11.38
CA LYS A 193 -12.12 22.58 9.98
C LYS A 193 -10.76 22.27 9.35
N PRO A 194 -10.71 21.98 8.03
CA PRO A 194 -9.43 21.74 7.36
C PRO A 194 -8.53 22.97 7.45
N SER A 195 -7.25 22.74 7.69
CA SER A 195 -6.21 23.77 7.60
C SER A 195 -5.12 23.31 6.63
N LYS A 196 -4.33 24.23 6.08
CA LYS A 196 -3.25 23.91 5.14
C LYS A 196 -1.90 23.99 5.85
N LEU A 197 -1.07 22.97 5.65
CA LEU A 197 0.35 22.98 5.95
C LEU A 197 1.12 23.17 4.64
N VAL A 198 2.13 24.04 4.68
CA VAL A 198 3.06 24.33 3.59
C VAL A 198 4.46 24.52 4.17
N ALA A 199 5.49 24.10 3.43
CA ALA A 199 6.87 24.39 3.81
C ALA A 199 7.20 25.88 3.65
N LYS A 200 8.12 26.38 4.46
CA LYS A 200 8.52 27.79 4.51
C LYS A 200 9.02 28.30 3.16
N GLU A 201 9.73 27.46 2.41
CA GLU A 201 10.32 27.83 1.12
C GLU A 201 9.57 27.20 -0.06
N THR A 202 8.30 26.80 0.11
CA THR A 202 7.51 26.21 -0.98
C THR A 202 7.37 27.19 -2.15
N ARG A 203 7.66 26.71 -3.36
CA ARG A 203 7.59 27.44 -4.64
C ARG A 203 6.71 26.70 -5.65
N ALA A 204 6.42 27.36 -6.77
CA ALA A 204 5.73 26.75 -7.88
C ALA A 204 6.48 25.49 -8.36
N SER A 205 5.72 24.44 -8.67
CA SER A 205 6.22 23.12 -9.07
C SER A 205 6.89 22.25 -8.02
N ASP A 206 6.97 22.67 -6.75
CA ASP A 206 7.57 21.85 -5.69
C ASP A 206 6.81 20.54 -5.43
N ARG A 207 5.49 20.53 -5.70
CA ARG A 207 4.60 19.39 -5.47
C ARG A 207 4.62 18.92 -4.00
N PHE A 208 4.70 19.87 -3.07
CA PHE A 208 4.65 19.60 -1.64
C PHE A 208 3.38 18.84 -1.27
N GLY A 209 3.49 17.79 -0.46
CA GLY A 209 2.35 16.92 -0.13
C GLY A 209 2.13 15.75 -1.10
N CYS A 210 3.02 15.54 -2.07
CA CYS A 210 2.99 14.36 -2.94
C CYS A 210 3.02 13.04 -2.16
N SER A 211 3.72 13.02 -1.02
CA SER A 211 3.80 11.90 -0.10
C SER A 211 3.86 12.42 1.34
N VAL A 212 3.23 11.71 2.27
CA VAL A 212 3.15 12.10 3.69
C VAL A 212 3.29 10.85 4.56
N GLY A 213 4.10 10.93 5.61
CA GLY A 213 4.21 9.92 6.66
C GLY A 213 4.18 10.55 8.04
N MET A 214 3.67 9.83 9.04
CA MET A 214 3.57 10.32 10.42
C MET A 214 4.10 9.30 11.42
N SER A 215 4.68 9.79 12.52
CA SER A 215 5.01 8.98 13.69
C SER A 215 4.94 9.85 14.94
N GLY A 216 3.93 9.60 15.79
CA GLY A 216 3.69 10.39 16.99
C GLY A 216 3.42 11.86 16.67
N ASP A 217 4.22 12.76 17.26
CA ASP A 217 4.12 14.22 17.09
C ASP A 217 4.92 14.75 15.87
N MET A 218 5.37 13.85 14.99
CA MET A 218 6.15 14.19 13.80
C MET A 218 5.47 13.76 12.50
N ALA A 219 5.71 14.54 11.45
CA ALA A 219 5.33 14.24 10.10
C ALA A 219 6.51 14.49 9.15
N ILE A 220 6.63 13.66 8.12
CA ILE A 220 7.50 13.86 6.97
C ILE A 220 6.63 14.11 5.75
N ILE A 221 6.98 15.12 4.95
CA ILE A 221 6.22 15.52 3.77
C ILE A 221 7.17 15.69 2.59
N GLY A 222 6.89 14.98 1.50
CA GLY A 222 7.70 15.01 0.29
C GLY A 222 7.35 16.16 -0.66
N ALA A 223 8.36 16.66 -1.36
CA ALA A 223 8.27 17.68 -2.41
C ALA A 223 9.26 17.34 -3.53
N PHE A 224 8.94 16.33 -4.34
CA PHE A 224 9.86 15.81 -5.36
C PHE A 224 10.20 16.81 -6.47
N GLY A 225 9.40 17.87 -6.65
CA GLY A 225 9.66 18.91 -7.63
C GLY A 225 10.48 20.08 -7.08
N HIS A 226 10.80 20.06 -5.79
CA HIS A 226 11.59 21.09 -5.15
C HIS A 226 12.94 21.26 -5.85
N THR A 227 13.43 22.50 -5.86
CA THR A 227 14.70 22.86 -6.48
C THR A 227 15.55 23.57 -5.44
N ASN A 228 16.58 22.87 -4.97
CA ASN A 228 17.59 23.44 -4.09
C ASN A 228 18.83 23.88 -4.90
N LYS A 229 19.61 22.93 -5.40
CA LYS A 229 20.80 23.18 -6.24
C LYS A 229 20.52 22.90 -7.71
N TRP A 230 19.78 21.84 -7.98
CA TRP A 230 19.43 21.40 -9.33
C TRP A 230 17.93 21.30 -9.50
N LYS A 231 17.44 21.51 -10.71
CA LYS A 231 16.00 21.48 -10.98
C LYS A 231 15.45 20.09 -10.67
N GLY A 232 14.53 20.00 -9.72
CA GLY A 232 13.89 18.74 -9.34
C GLY A 232 14.82 17.75 -8.64
N ASP A 233 15.86 18.25 -7.96
CA ASP A 233 16.64 17.44 -7.01
C ASP A 233 15.75 16.95 -5.86
N GLY A 234 14.73 17.73 -5.50
CA GLY A 234 13.66 17.35 -4.59
C GLY A 234 14.05 17.52 -3.11
N ALA A 235 13.03 17.50 -2.25
CA ALA A 235 13.18 17.66 -0.81
C ALA A 235 12.15 16.84 -0.03
N ALA A 236 12.44 16.60 1.25
CA ALA A 236 11.45 16.17 2.23
C ALA A 236 11.53 17.03 3.49
N TYR A 237 10.38 17.43 4.03
CA TYR A 237 10.29 18.33 5.15
C TYR A 237 9.79 17.60 6.40
N ILE A 238 10.42 17.85 7.55
CA ILE A 238 9.96 17.35 8.84
C ILE A 238 9.19 18.45 9.56
N PHE A 239 7.95 18.13 9.91
CA PHE A 239 7.12 18.95 10.77
C PHE A 239 6.99 18.29 12.15
N LYS A 240 6.93 19.13 13.19
CA LYS A 240 6.70 18.72 14.56
C LYS A 240 5.51 19.47 15.16
N GLN A 241 4.61 18.75 15.81
CA GLN A 241 3.53 19.34 16.57
C GLN A 241 4.07 20.02 17.83
N LYS A 242 3.77 21.31 18.01
CA LYS A 242 4.11 22.13 19.18
C LYS A 242 2.94 23.05 19.53
N GLY A 243 2.42 22.92 20.75
CA GLY A 243 1.35 23.80 21.25
C GLY A 243 0.09 23.81 20.39
N GLY A 244 -0.29 22.67 19.81
CA GLY A 244 -1.48 22.55 18.95
C GLY A 244 -1.26 22.94 17.48
N HIS A 245 -0.06 23.37 17.09
CA HIS A 245 0.29 23.72 15.72
C HIS A 245 1.45 22.87 15.18
N TRP A 246 1.54 22.72 13.87
CA TRP A 246 2.65 22.03 13.21
C TRP A 246 3.71 23.04 12.77
N VAL A 247 4.95 22.80 13.17
CA VAL A 247 6.09 23.67 12.87
C VAL A 247 7.12 22.88 12.07
N GLU A 248 7.58 23.42 10.95
CA GLU A 248 8.71 22.87 10.20
C GLU A 248 9.98 22.91 11.07
N VAL A 249 10.64 21.77 11.23
CA VAL A 249 11.85 21.64 12.06
C VAL A 249 13.08 21.16 11.29
N ALA A 250 12.91 20.64 10.07
CA ALA A 250 14.01 20.30 9.18
C ALA A 250 13.55 20.25 7.73
N GLU A 251 14.48 20.58 6.84
CA GLU A 251 14.47 20.25 5.42
C GLU A 251 15.55 19.19 5.18
N LEU A 252 15.18 18.11 4.51
CA LEU A 252 16.04 16.98 4.17
C LEU A 252 16.29 17.00 2.67
N LEU A 253 17.56 16.89 2.31
CA LEU A 253 18.06 16.91 0.93
C LEU A 253 19.02 15.73 0.78
N ALA A 254 19.03 15.09 -0.38
CA ALA A 254 20.04 14.08 -0.70
C ALA A 254 21.42 14.73 -0.80
N GLU A 255 22.42 14.16 -0.13
CA GLU A 255 23.81 14.66 -0.21
C GLU A 255 24.39 14.63 -1.63
N ASP A 256 23.90 13.67 -2.44
CA ASP A 256 24.28 13.46 -3.82
C ASP A 256 23.19 13.83 -4.82
N GLY A 257 22.22 14.66 -4.42
CA GLY A 257 21.10 15.04 -5.27
C GLY A 257 21.53 15.73 -6.57
N ASP A 258 20.93 15.31 -7.68
CA ASP A 258 21.11 15.82 -9.03
C ASP A 258 19.76 16.17 -9.69
N ALA A 259 19.82 16.77 -10.88
CA ALA A 259 18.66 17.24 -11.61
C ALA A 259 17.69 16.09 -11.95
N ASN A 260 16.45 16.22 -11.49
CA ASN A 260 15.33 15.30 -11.72
C ASN A 260 15.39 13.96 -10.96
N ASP A 261 16.24 13.81 -9.95
CA ASP A 261 16.24 12.66 -9.04
C ASP A 261 14.89 12.48 -8.34
N GLY A 262 14.23 13.60 -8.06
CA GLY A 262 12.93 13.64 -7.41
C GLY A 262 12.95 13.12 -5.99
N PHE A 263 13.96 13.46 -5.19
CA PHE A 263 14.02 13.12 -3.77
C PHE A 263 12.75 13.60 -3.05
N GLY A 264 12.18 12.75 -2.19
CA GLY A 264 10.89 13.04 -1.54
C GLY A 264 9.68 12.60 -2.35
N ARG A 265 9.86 11.86 -3.46
CA ARG A 265 8.75 11.28 -4.24
C ARG A 265 7.87 10.35 -3.40
N SER A 266 8.49 9.60 -2.50
CA SER A 266 7.82 8.78 -1.51
C SER A 266 8.53 8.95 -0.17
N VAL A 267 7.77 8.99 0.92
CA VAL A 267 8.29 9.17 2.27
C VAL A 267 7.55 8.27 3.24
N SER A 268 8.26 7.79 4.24
CA SER A 268 7.66 7.19 5.44
C SER A 268 8.59 7.42 6.62
N MET A 269 8.05 7.40 7.84
CA MET A 269 8.86 7.56 9.03
C MET A 269 8.39 6.66 10.16
N SER A 270 9.32 6.29 11.04
CA SER A 270 9.02 5.63 12.30
C SER A 270 10.09 5.97 13.32
N SER A 271 9.68 6.38 14.53
CA SER A 271 10.57 6.47 15.70
C SER A 271 11.91 7.19 15.46
N GLY A 272 11.88 8.39 14.87
CA GLY A 272 13.09 9.18 14.60
C GLY A 272 13.94 8.70 13.41
N ILE A 273 13.41 7.79 12.60
CA ILE A 273 13.98 7.35 11.33
C ILE A 273 13.02 7.76 10.22
N ALA A 274 13.57 8.32 9.13
CA ALA A 274 12.84 8.67 7.93
C ALA A 274 13.44 7.90 6.74
N ALA A 275 12.57 7.31 5.92
CA ALA A 275 12.92 6.67 4.67
C ALA A 275 12.31 7.48 3.53
N ILE A 276 13.12 7.76 2.50
CA ILE A 276 12.77 8.67 1.42
C ILE A 276 13.20 8.06 0.09
N GLY A 277 12.31 8.06 -0.90
CA GLY A 277 12.60 7.61 -2.25
C GLY A 277 12.96 8.75 -3.20
N ALA A 278 13.94 8.51 -4.07
CA ALA A 278 14.30 9.32 -5.22
C ALA A 278 14.26 8.43 -6.47
N ALA A 279 13.05 8.24 -7.01
CA ALA A 279 12.81 7.27 -8.09
C ALA A 279 13.42 7.68 -9.43
N GLY A 280 13.85 8.93 -9.58
CA GLY A 280 14.52 9.45 -10.77
C GLY A 280 16.04 9.25 -10.75
N ASP A 281 16.65 9.05 -9.58
CA ASP A 281 18.10 9.00 -9.40
C ASP A 281 18.80 7.97 -10.29
N GLU A 282 19.96 8.33 -10.82
CA GLU A 282 20.83 7.43 -11.58
C GLU A 282 21.90 6.76 -10.70
N HIS A 283 21.48 5.72 -9.97
CA HIS A 283 22.41 4.93 -9.17
C HIS A 283 23.47 4.22 -10.06
N SER A 284 24.75 4.48 -9.77
CA SER A 284 25.89 3.92 -10.53
C SER A 284 25.84 4.21 -12.04
N GLY A 285 25.25 5.34 -12.43
CA GLY A 285 25.15 5.75 -13.84
C GLY A 285 24.07 5.03 -14.65
N VAL A 286 23.16 4.30 -13.99
CA VAL A 286 22.04 3.62 -14.66
C VAL A 286 20.80 4.51 -14.63
N ASP A 287 20.37 4.99 -15.81
CA ASP A 287 19.24 5.91 -16.01
C ASP A 287 18.00 5.48 -15.21
N LYS A 288 17.53 6.33 -14.30
CA LYS A 288 16.32 6.15 -13.49
C LYS A 288 16.24 4.77 -12.83
N SER A 289 17.38 4.24 -12.40
CA SER A 289 17.41 3.04 -11.57
C SER A 289 16.79 3.29 -10.20
N GLY A 290 16.86 4.53 -9.73
CA GLY A 290 16.27 5.03 -8.50
C GLY A 290 17.07 4.66 -7.25
N SER A 291 16.87 5.45 -6.19
CA SER A 291 17.53 5.27 -4.90
C SER A 291 16.58 5.47 -3.72
N GLY A 292 16.92 4.83 -2.61
CA GLY A 292 16.29 5.02 -1.31
C GLY A 292 17.27 5.67 -0.34
N TYR A 293 16.79 6.50 0.57
CA TYR A 293 17.62 7.22 1.53
C TYR A 293 17.06 7.03 2.93
N ILE A 294 17.95 6.85 3.91
CA ILE A 294 17.60 6.80 5.31
C ILE A 294 18.20 8.00 6.04
N PHE A 295 17.36 8.74 6.73
CA PHE A 295 17.75 9.80 7.65
C PHE A 295 17.43 9.38 9.08
N VAL A 296 18.38 9.61 9.99
CA VAL A 296 18.21 9.34 11.42
C VAL A 296 18.33 10.62 12.21
N ARG A 297 17.41 10.79 13.15
CA ARG A 297 17.41 11.92 14.06
C ARG A 297 18.50 11.76 15.13
N GLN A 298 19.41 12.72 15.19
CA GLN A 298 20.47 12.83 16.19
C GLN A 298 20.27 14.13 16.99
N GLY A 299 19.66 14.02 18.17
CA GLY A 299 19.22 15.19 18.94
C GLY A 299 18.14 15.99 18.22
N GLN A 300 18.44 17.24 17.85
CA GLN A 300 17.53 18.09 17.06
C GLN A 300 17.82 18.08 15.55
N LYS A 301 18.88 17.39 15.11
CA LYS A 301 19.27 17.32 13.70
C LYS A 301 18.82 16.00 13.08
N TRP A 302 18.65 16.01 11.77
CA TRP A 302 18.49 14.81 10.95
C TRP A 302 19.74 14.65 10.10
N VAL A 303 20.26 13.42 10.06
CA VAL A 303 21.51 13.10 9.35
C VAL A 303 21.23 11.99 8.36
N GLN A 304 21.68 12.15 7.11
CA GLN A 304 21.64 11.09 6.11
C GLN A 304 22.55 9.96 6.60
N GLN A 305 21.97 8.80 6.90
CA GLN A 305 22.71 7.63 7.39
C GLN A 305 23.08 6.69 6.25
N SER A 306 22.24 6.58 5.22
CA SER A 306 22.44 5.61 4.14
C SER A 306 21.76 6.04 2.84
N LYS A 307 22.40 5.71 1.72
CA LYS A 307 21.79 5.58 0.39
C LYS A 307 21.67 4.09 0.08
N LEU A 308 20.52 3.67 -0.43
CA LEU A 308 20.11 2.28 -0.64
C LEU A 308 19.78 2.08 -2.11
N SER A 309 20.18 0.94 -2.65
CA SER A 309 19.83 0.50 -4.00
C SER A 309 19.75 -1.03 -4.05
N PRO A 310 18.98 -1.61 -4.99
CA PRO A 310 19.05 -3.03 -5.27
C PRO A 310 20.45 -3.43 -5.74
N SER A 311 20.91 -4.64 -5.40
CA SER A 311 22.22 -5.15 -5.85
C SER A 311 22.34 -5.30 -7.37
N LYS A 312 21.20 -5.36 -8.06
CA LYS A 312 21.09 -5.32 -9.52
C LYS A 312 20.14 -4.20 -9.88
N VAL A 313 20.70 -3.13 -10.44
CA VAL A 313 19.94 -2.01 -10.96
C VAL A 313 19.67 -2.23 -12.46
N SER A 314 18.48 -1.84 -12.91
CA SER A 314 18.14 -1.79 -14.33
C SER A 314 17.64 -0.39 -14.68
N ALA A 315 17.86 0.02 -15.93
CA ALA A 315 17.38 1.31 -16.39
C ALA A 315 15.84 1.38 -16.25
N GLY A 316 15.34 2.51 -15.75
CA GLY A 316 13.91 2.72 -15.51
C GLY A 316 13.30 1.89 -14.39
N ALA A 317 14.09 1.19 -13.56
CA ALA A 317 13.58 0.44 -12.42
C ALA A 317 12.84 1.32 -11.40
N ARG A 318 13.25 2.59 -11.26
CA ARG A 318 12.62 3.56 -10.34
C ARG A 318 12.51 3.06 -8.91
N PHE A 319 13.59 2.47 -8.38
CA PHE A 319 13.65 2.09 -6.98
C PHE A 319 13.38 3.30 -6.07
N GLY A 320 12.59 3.10 -5.01
CA GLY A 320 12.06 4.19 -4.18
C GLY A 320 10.77 4.79 -4.72
N GLN A 321 10.08 4.12 -5.65
CA GLN A 321 8.78 4.55 -6.17
C GLN A 321 7.71 4.61 -5.07
N ALA A 322 7.71 3.63 -4.15
CA ALA A 322 6.91 3.66 -2.93
C ALA A 322 7.78 3.24 -1.74
N VAL A 323 7.51 3.84 -0.58
CA VAL A 323 8.24 3.60 0.66
C VAL A 323 7.25 3.37 1.80
N SER A 324 7.57 2.43 2.68
CA SER A 324 6.85 2.21 3.94
C SER A 324 7.82 1.88 5.06
N MET A 325 7.47 2.24 6.29
CA MET A 325 8.25 1.95 7.48
C MET A 325 7.39 1.45 8.62
N SER A 326 7.93 0.50 9.37
CA SER A 326 7.38 0.07 10.66
C SER A 326 8.53 -0.25 11.60
N GLY A 327 8.66 0.55 12.67
CA GLY A 327 9.80 0.49 13.58
C GLY A 327 11.12 0.63 12.83
N HIS A 328 11.98 -0.38 12.95
CA HIS A 328 13.31 -0.43 12.34
C HIS A 328 13.34 -1.20 11.02
N MET A 329 12.20 -1.31 10.33
CA MET A 329 12.13 -1.90 8.99
C MET A 329 11.63 -0.86 8.01
N ALA A 330 12.36 -0.70 6.90
CA ALA A 330 11.95 0.11 5.77
C ALA A 330 11.78 -0.80 4.54
N SER A 331 10.73 -0.55 3.76
CA SER A 331 10.52 -1.20 2.47
C SER A 331 10.50 -0.17 1.35
N PHE A 332 11.12 -0.50 0.23
CA PHE A 332 11.18 0.32 -0.98
C PHE A 332 10.72 -0.52 -2.18
N SER A 333 9.96 0.06 -3.10
CA SER A 333 9.55 -0.62 -4.33
C SER A 333 10.22 -0.06 -5.58
N THR A 334 10.23 -0.86 -6.65
CA THR A 334 10.48 -0.43 -8.03
C THR A 334 9.15 -0.15 -8.75
N ALA A 335 9.22 0.39 -9.97
CA ALA A 335 8.06 0.47 -10.86
C ALA A 335 7.67 -0.90 -11.46
N SER A 336 8.64 -1.82 -11.62
CA SER A 336 8.48 -3.17 -12.18
C SER A 336 8.16 -4.24 -11.12
N GLU A 337 7.28 -3.91 -10.17
CA GLU A 337 6.66 -4.83 -9.19
C GLU A 337 7.53 -5.41 -8.07
N HIS A 338 8.81 -5.08 -7.98
CA HIS A 338 9.65 -5.58 -6.89
C HIS A 338 9.56 -4.69 -5.65
N ALA A 339 9.54 -5.31 -4.47
CA ALA A 339 9.73 -4.63 -3.19
C ALA A 339 10.92 -5.23 -2.44
N PHE A 340 11.67 -4.38 -1.76
CA PHE A 340 12.89 -4.70 -1.04
C PHE A 340 12.72 -4.24 0.40
N VAL A 341 13.10 -5.08 1.36
CA VAL A 341 12.99 -4.78 2.79
C VAL A 341 14.38 -4.71 3.41
N PHE A 342 14.62 -3.59 4.09
CA PHE A 342 15.87 -3.25 4.77
C PHE A 342 15.59 -3.13 6.26
N PRO A 343 16.06 -4.07 7.10
CA PRO A 343 16.14 -3.86 8.54
C PRO A 343 17.27 -2.89 8.89
N ALA A 344 17.07 -2.05 9.90
CA ALA A 344 18.16 -1.32 10.54
C ALA A 344 19.07 -2.36 11.21
N SER A 345 20.38 -2.30 10.97
CA SER A 345 21.30 -3.15 11.71
C SER A 345 21.33 -2.73 13.18
N LEU A 346 21.09 -3.68 14.08
CA LEU A 346 21.19 -3.47 15.53
C LEU A 346 22.64 -3.55 16.03
N THR A 347 23.60 -3.94 15.18
CA THR A 347 24.97 -4.27 15.56
C THR A 347 26.06 -3.66 14.67
N GLN A 348 25.69 -3.00 13.56
CA GLN A 348 26.61 -2.25 12.68
C GLN A 348 25.96 -0.94 12.25
N VAL A 349 26.77 0.07 11.91
CA VAL A 349 26.27 1.28 11.24
C VAL A 349 25.91 0.89 9.80
N GLY A 350 24.62 0.65 9.52
CA GLY A 350 24.16 0.40 8.16
C GLY A 350 22.83 -0.35 8.06
N TRP A 351 22.19 -0.26 6.91
CA TRP A 351 20.98 -1.00 6.55
C TRP A 351 21.37 -2.07 5.53
N THR A 352 21.29 -3.34 5.92
CA THR A 352 21.66 -4.44 5.04
C THR A 352 20.44 -4.95 4.28
N LEU A 353 20.57 -5.12 2.96
CA LEU A 353 19.59 -5.85 2.16
C LEU A 353 19.46 -7.27 2.72
N THR A 354 18.26 -7.67 3.11
CA THR A 354 18.03 -9.07 3.53
C THR A 354 17.99 -9.94 2.27
N LEU A 355 19.07 -10.67 2.01
CA LEU A 355 19.10 -11.73 1.01
C LEU A 355 18.58 -13.05 1.63
N PRO A 356 17.80 -13.86 0.90
CA PRO A 356 17.35 -13.65 -0.47
C PRO A 356 16.07 -12.81 -0.47
N SER A 357 16.18 -11.59 -0.96
CA SER A 357 15.06 -10.77 -1.40
C SER A 357 14.40 -11.51 -2.56
N ARG A 358 13.42 -12.39 -2.26
CA ARG A 358 12.57 -12.93 -3.31
C ARG A 358 11.92 -11.72 -3.96
N CYS A 359 12.05 -11.63 -5.28
CA CYS A 359 11.21 -10.81 -6.11
C CYS A 359 9.76 -11.08 -5.71
N PHE A 360 9.11 -10.11 -5.09
CA PHE A 360 7.66 -10.03 -5.18
C PHE A 360 7.39 -9.61 -6.64
N GLY A 361 6.57 -10.35 -7.37
CA GLY A 361 6.36 -10.14 -8.82
C GLY A 361 6.52 -11.41 -9.63
N GLY A 362 5.43 -12.18 -9.69
CA GLY A 362 5.14 -13.08 -10.79
C GLY A 362 3.79 -12.65 -11.35
N ILE A 363 3.76 -11.51 -12.05
CA ILE A 363 2.62 -11.06 -12.83
C ILE A 363 3.18 -10.72 -14.23
N SER A 364 2.47 -11.15 -15.27
CA SER A 364 2.97 -11.29 -16.64
C SER A 364 3.59 -10.01 -17.20
N GLU A 365 4.78 -10.14 -17.81
CA GLU A 365 5.31 -9.13 -18.73
C GLU A 365 4.27 -8.83 -19.82
N TYR A 366 3.77 -7.60 -19.86
CA TYR A 366 3.15 -7.03 -21.05
C TYR A 366 4.25 -6.28 -21.80
N ASP A 367 5.00 -6.99 -22.63
CA ASP A 367 5.93 -6.36 -23.57
C ASP A 367 5.10 -5.72 -24.69
N ASN A 368 5.22 -4.40 -24.84
CA ASN A 368 4.57 -3.63 -25.89
C ASN A 368 5.31 -3.72 -27.24
N THR A 369 6.23 -4.67 -27.38
CA THR A 369 6.86 -5.01 -28.65
C THR A 369 6.40 -6.40 -29.09
N GLY A 370 5.83 -6.46 -30.29
CA GLY A 370 5.09 -7.60 -30.79
C GLY A 370 5.80 -8.95 -30.61
N GLY A 371 5.08 -9.87 -29.96
CA GLY A 371 5.16 -11.32 -30.12
C GLY A 371 6.53 -11.96 -29.91
N HIS A 372 6.81 -12.42 -28.69
CA HIS A 372 7.35 -13.76 -28.41
C HIS A 372 7.33 -14.01 -26.90
N GLU A 373 6.65 -15.08 -26.48
CA GLU A 373 6.51 -15.52 -25.09
C GLU A 373 7.85 -16.12 -24.61
N VAL A 374 8.61 -15.40 -23.79
CA VAL A 374 9.81 -15.93 -23.12
C VAL A 374 9.44 -16.31 -21.68
N THR A 375 8.94 -17.52 -21.49
CA THR A 375 8.74 -18.07 -20.14
C THR A 375 10.09 -18.26 -19.44
N ASP A 376 10.38 -17.50 -18.38
CA ASP A 376 11.47 -17.82 -17.46
C ASP A 376 11.15 -19.15 -16.74
N LYS A 377 11.94 -20.19 -17.06
CA LYS A 377 11.75 -21.56 -16.58
C LYS A 377 12.11 -21.77 -15.10
N ARG A 378 12.41 -20.73 -14.33
CA ARG A 378 12.72 -20.87 -12.89
C ARG A 378 11.52 -20.85 -11.94
N CYS A 379 10.31 -20.60 -12.45
CA CYS A 379 9.08 -20.69 -11.65
C CYS A 379 8.31 -22.00 -11.93
N ARG A 380 8.69 -23.10 -11.29
CA ARG A 380 7.82 -24.30 -11.17
C ARG A 380 7.66 -24.69 -9.70
N LEU A 381 6.55 -24.29 -9.11
CA LEU A 381 5.95 -25.00 -7.99
C LEU A 381 5.47 -26.37 -8.47
N ARG A 382 5.83 -27.43 -7.74
CA ARG A 382 5.24 -28.75 -7.89
C ARG A 382 3.73 -28.63 -7.63
N ARG A 383 2.91 -28.70 -8.69
CA ARG A 383 1.49 -29.02 -8.54
C ARG A 383 1.39 -30.40 -7.89
N ASN A 384 0.76 -30.48 -6.72
CA ASN A 384 0.29 -31.74 -6.15
C ASN A 384 -0.64 -32.41 -7.18
N GLN A 385 -0.20 -33.51 -7.79
CA GLN A 385 -1.08 -34.37 -8.55
C GLN A 385 -1.97 -35.17 -7.57
N PRO A 386 -3.26 -35.37 -7.87
CA PRO A 386 -4.08 -36.30 -7.11
C PRO A 386 -3.54 -37.74 -7.30
N PRO A 387 -3.72 -38.63 -6.31
CA PRO A 387 -3.14 -39.97 -6.38
C PRO A 387 -3.70 -40.74 -7.57
N ARG A 388 -2.83 -41.06 -8.54
CA ARG A 388 -3.15 -42.00 -9.62
C ARG A 388 -3.31 -43.39 -9.03
N THR A 389 -4.51 -43.95 -9.12
CA THR A 389 -4.80 -45.37 -8.92
C THR A 389 -3.92 -46.20 -9.85
N ARG A 390 -3.02 -47.03 -9.29
CA ARG A 390 -2.29 -48.03 -10.05
C ARG A 390 -3.25 -49.15 -10.45
N ARG A 391 -3.55 -49.25 -11.75
CA ARG A 391 -3.98 -50.50 -12.37
C ARG A 391 -2.78 -51.45 -12.42
N LEU A 392 -2.94 -52.64 -11.84
CA LEU A 392 -2.09 -53.80 -12.10
C LEU A 392 -2.93 -54.84 -12.86
N HIS A 393 -2.48 -55.19 -14.06
CA HIS A 393 -2.75 -56.43 -14.80
C HIS A 393 -1.37 -57.08 -14.99
N ALA A 394 -1.14 -58.39 -14.94
CA ALA A 394 -1.99 -59.58 -14.93
C ALA A 394 -1.18 -60.75 -14.32
N GLY A 395 -1.84 -61.86 -13.95
CA GLY A 395 -1.15 -63.11 -13.60
C GLY A 395 -2.08 -64.20 -13.06
N SER A 396 -2.53 -65.07 -13.96
CA SER A 396 -3.42 -66.22 -13.73
C SER A 396 -2.90 -67.26 -12.72
N LYS A 397 -3.81 -67.86 -11.90
CA LYS A 397 -4.06 -69.32 -11.79
C LYS A 397 -5.06 -69.69 -10.66
N ARG A 398 -6.13 -70.38 -11.08
CA ARG A 398 -6.91 -71.49 -10.46
C ARG A 398 -7.56 -71.37 -9.06
N LEU A 399 -8.88 -71.61 -9.06
CA LEU A 399 -9.82 -71.98 -7.98
C LEU A 399 -9.47 -73.36 -7.35
N PRO A 400 -9.96 -73.69 -6.11
CA PRO A 400 -11.33 -74.21 -5.92
C PRO A 400 -12.12 -73.73 -4.67
N LEU A 401 -13.44 -73.58 -4.87
CA LEU A 401 -14.62 -73.89 -4.03
C LEU A 401 -14.49 -74.15 -2.51
N CYS A 402 -15.34 -73.49 -1.70
CA CYS A 402 -16.40 -74.13 -0.87
C CYS A 402 -17.36 -73.14 -0.13
N ARG A 403 -18.66 -73.28 -0.45
CA ARG A 403 -19.93 -73.21 0.33
C ARG A 403 -20.11 -72.43 1.66
N ASN A 404 -21.20 -71.64 1.63
CA ASN A 404 -22.34 -71.47 2.57
C ASN A 404 -22.13 -71.11 4.05
N ARG A 405 -22.77 -70.00 4.49
CA ARG A 405 -24.00 -70.07 5.29
C ARG A 405 -24.72 -68.71 5.43
N GLU A 406 -26.04 -68.79 5.34
CA GLU A 406 -27.07 -67.77 5.58
C GLU A 406 -27.14 -67.34 7.05
N GLY A 407 -27.79 -66.21 7.34
CA GLY A 407 -28.38 -65.99 8.66
C GLY A 407 -28.56 -64.55 9.15
N THR A 408 -29.65 -63.91 8.72
CA THR A 408 -30.59 -63.12 9.57
C THR A 408 -30.13 -61.90 10.40
N LEU A 409 -30.65 -60.73 10.00
CA LEU A 409 -31.05 -59.59 10.86
C LEU A 409 -32.11 -60.03 11.90
N PRO A 410 -32.25 -59.38 13.09
CA PRO A 410 -33.20 -58.27 13.17
C PRO A 410 -32.91 -57.14 14.20
N GLN A 411 -33.40 -55.95 13.81
CA GLN A 411 -34.19 -54.94 14.52
C GLN A 411 -33.80 -54.30 15.88
N ARG A 412 -33.99 -52.97 15.87
CA ARG A 412 -34.07 -52.00 16.97
C ARG A 412 -35.15 -52.35 18.01
N PRO A 413 -35.09 -51.69 19.19
CA PRO A 413 -36.29 -51.11 19.78
C PRO A 413 -36.19 -49.59 19.98
N LYS A 414 -37.34 -48.94 19.77
CA LYS A 414 -37.72 -47.62 20.31
C LYS A 414 -38.32 -47.80 21.71
N ASN A 415 -38.30 -46.71 22.48
CA ASN A 415 -39.13 -46.28 23.62
C ASN A 415 -38.18 -45.80 24.74
N GLY A 416 -38.30 -44.62 25.35
CA GLY A 416 -39.43 -43.70 25.45
C GLY A 416 -39.78 -43.52 26.94
N GLN A 417 -39.47 -42.34 27.49
CA GLN A 417 -40.28 -41.58 28.45
C GLN A 417 -39.73 -40.15 28.51
#